data_AF-A0A1A2DAY5-F1
#
_entry.id   AF-A0A1A2DAY5-F1
#
_cell.length_a   1.000
_cell.length_b   1.000
_cell.length_c   1.000
_cell.angle_alpha   90.00
_cell.angle_beta   90.00
_cell.angle_gamma   90.00
#
_symmetry.space_group_name_H-M   'P 1'
#
loop_
_entity.id
_entity.type
_entity.pdbx_description
1 polymer ?
#
loop_
_entity_poly.entity_id
_entity_poly.type
_entity_poly.pdbx_seq_one_letter_code
_entity_poly.pdbx_strand_id
1 'polypeptide(L)'
;MTVLTGLESLYRELASLRLDGLTRTELYALIEQLDKLDNHVAALEQRLFGRLLLDRSATPRDVARRLRISPGEAQRRLGQAAS
;
A
#
# COMPACT_ATOMS: atom_id res chain seq x y z
N MET A 1 5.32 15.37 12.31
CA MET A 1 4.32 14.36 11.90
C MET A 1 5.07 13.11 11.44
N THR A 2 4.73 11.93 11.94
CA THR A 2 5.38 10.68 11.48
C THR A 2 4.81 10.25 10.13
N VAL A 3 5.53 9.41 9.39
CA VAL A 3 5.04 8.84 8.11
C VAL A 3 3.71 8.08 8.33
N LEU A 4 3.59 7.33 9.44
CA LEU A 4 2.38 6.59 9.78
C LEU A 4 1.19 7.53 10.07
N THR A 5 1.41 8.58 10.88
CA THR A 5 0.36 9.57 11.18
C THR A 5 -0.10 10.31 9.92
N GLY A 6 0.81 10.57 8.98
CA GLY A 6 0.46 11.16 7.67
C GLY A 6 -0.40 10.22 6.83
N LEU A 7 -0.02 8.95 6.73
CA LEU A 7 -0.78 7.95 5.96
C LEU A 7 -2.19 7.73 6.55
N GLU A 8 -2.32 7.69 7.88
CA GLU A 8 -3.62 7.59 8.54
C GLU A 8 -4.52 8.81 8.28
N SER A 9 -3.96 10.02 8.18
CA SER A 9 -4.74 11.22 7.82
C SER A 9 -5.29 11.10 6.41
N LEU A 10 -4.44 10.75 5.44
CA LEU A 10 -4.84 10.57 4.05
C LEU A 10 -5.92 9.49 3.90
N TYR A 11 -5.80 8.38 4.64
CA TYR A 11 -6.82 7.34 4.64
C TYR A 11 -8.17 7.85 5.16
N ARG A 12 -8.17 8.62 6.25
CA ARG A 12 -9.39 9.25 6.79
C ARG A 12 -10.00 10.24 5.81
N GLU A 13 -9.18 11.06 5.16
CA GLU A 13 -9.64 12.02 4.15
C GLU A 13 -10.30 11.30 2.97
N LEU A 14 -9.65 10.26 2.41
CA LEU A 14 -10.21 9.43 1.34
C LEU A 14 -11.54 8.78 1.76
N ALA A 15 -11.62 8.23 2.97
CA ALA A 15 -12.85 7.61 3.49
C ALA A 15 -13.98 8.62 3.73
N SER A 16 -13.68 9.91 3.82
CA SER A 16 -14.66 10.98 4.05
C SER A 16 -15.16 11.67 2.77
N LEU A 17 -14.65 11.27 1.60
CA LEU A 17 -15.04 11.86 0.32
C LEU A 17 -16.53 11.65 0.05
N ARG A 18 -17.24 12.74 -0.22
CA ARG A 18 -18.62 12.70 -0.68
C ARG A 18 -18.65 12.54 -2.20
N LEU A 19 -19.41 11.56 -2.66
CA LEU A 19 -19.56 11.26 -4.08
C LEU A 19 -20.85 11.85 -4.68
N ASP A 20 -21.68 12.49 -3.86
CA ASP A 20 -22.90 13.16 -4.29
C ASP A 20 -22.58 14.31 -5.26
N GLY A 21 -23.38 14.45 -6.32
CA GLY A 21 -23.25 15.57 -7.25
C GLY A 21 -22.18 15.42 -8.32
N LEU A 22 -21.44 14.30 -8.35
CA LEU A 22 -20.51 14.00 -9.44
C LEU A 22 -21.27 13.67 -10.73
N THR A 23 -20.81 14.25 -11.84
CA THR A 23 -21.26 13.86 -13.18
C THR A 23 -20.70 12.49 -13.56
N ARG A 24 -21.28 11.87 -14.59
CA ARG A 24 -20.79 10.60 -15.12
C ARG A 24 -19.32 10.65 -15.56
N THR A 25 -18.89 11.76 -16.17
CA THR A 25 -17.50 11.94 -16.60
C THR A 25 -16.55 12.02 -15.41
N GLU A 26 -16.94 12.73 -14.35
CA GLU A 26 -16.14 12.84 -13.13
C GLU A 26 -16.04 11.51 -12.39
N LEU A 27 -17.08 10.69 -12.40
CA LEU A 27 -17.03 9.33 -11.85
C LEU A 27 -15.97 8.47 -12.55
N TYR A 28 -15.93 8.47 -13.89
CA TYR A 28 -14.90 7.73 -14.63
C TYR A 28 -13.50 8.29 -14.38
N ALA A 29 -13.36 9.62 -14.35
CA ALA A 29 -12.07 10.24 -14.03
C ALA A 29 -11.59 9.88 -12.63
N LEU A 30 -12.49 9.82 -11.64
CA LEU A 30 -12.15 9.43 -10.27
C LEU A 30 -11.69 7.97 -10.21
N ILE A 31 -12.36 7.06 -10.91
CA ILE A 31 -11.93 5.65 -11.02
C ILE A 31 -10.50 5.57 -11.59
N GLU A 32 -10.20 6.29 -12.66
CA GLU A 32 -8.85 6.30 -13.26
C GLU A 32 -7.79 6.83 -12.29
N GLN A 33 -8.13 7.84 -11.46
CA GLN A 33 -7.23 8.34 -10.43
C GLN A 33 -7.01 7.33 -9.30
N LEU A 34 -8.04 6.55 -8.93
CA LEU A 34 -7.89 5.47 -7.96
C LEU A 34 -6.98 4.36 -8.50
N ASP A 35 -7.10 3.98 -9.78
CA ASP A 35 -6.20 3.02 -10.41
C ASP A 35 -4.73 3.51 -10.39
N LYS A 36 -4.51 4.81 -10.62
CA LYS A 36 -3.18 5.41 -10.50
C LYS A 36 -2.68 5.37 -9.06
N LEU A 37 -3.53 5.67 -8.08
CA LEU A 37 -3.18 5.61 -6.66
C LEU A 37 -2.78 4.19 -6.25
N ASP A 38 -3.53 3.17 -6.67
CA ASP A 38 -3.23 1.77 -6.38
C ASP A 38 -1.84 1.37 -6.90
N ASN A 39 -1.47 1.82 -8.10
CA ASN A 39 -0.12 1.63 -8.64
C ASN A 39 0.96 2.29 -7.78
N HIS A 40 0.71 3.51 -7.29
CA HIS A 40 1.65 4.20 -6.39
C HIS A 40 1.77 3.51 -5.03
N VAL A 41 0.67 2.98 -4.50
CA VAL A 41 0.66 2.20 -3.25
C VAL A 41 1.45 0.91 -3.44
N ALA A 42 1.24 0.17 -4.54
CA ALA A 42 2.00 -1.05 -4.84
C ALA A 42 3.51 -0.76 -4.96
N ALA A 43 3.90 0.33 -5.64
CA ALA A 43 5.30 0.74 -5.74
C ALA A 43 5.88 1.19 -4.38
N LEU A 44 5.08 1.80 -3.51
CA LEU A 44 5.49 2.09 -2.13
C LEU A 44 5.69 0.81 -1.32
N GLU A 45 4.76 -0.15 -1.40
CA GLU A 45 4.89 -1.45 -0.73
C GLU A 45 6.17 -2.17 -1.17
N GLN A 46 6.46 -2.24 -2.47
CA GLN A 46 7.70 -2.85 -2.98
C GLN A 46 8.95 -2.19 -2.38
N ARG A 47 9.00 -0.85 -2.32
CA ARG A 47 10.12 -0.12 -1.69
C ARG A 47 10.23 -0.44 -0.19
N LEU A 48 9.12 -0.58 0.52
CA LEU A 48 9.12 -0.95 1.94
C LEU A 48 9.61 -2.38 2.15
N PHE A 49 9.18 -3.34 1.32
CA PHE A 49 9.72 -4.71 1.35
C PHE A 49 11.21 -4.75 0.98
N GLY A 50 11.65 -3.94 0.02
CA GLY A 50 13.06 -3.79 -0.31
C GLY A 50 13.88 -3.26 0.87
N ARG A 51 13.32 -2.33 1.66
CA ARG A 51 13.95 -1.88 2.91
C ARG A 51 13.99 -2.98 3.97
N LEU A 52 12.93 -3.79 4.09
CA LEU A 52 12.92 -4.94 5.00
C LEU A 52 13.99 -5.98 4.61
N LEU A 53 14.23 -6.23 3.32
CA LEU A 53 15.31 -7.14 2.90
C LEU A 53 16.70 -6.69 3.36
N LEU A 54 16.95 -5.38 3.46
CA LEU A 54 18.21 -4.84 3.96
C LEU A 54 18.35 -5.03 5.48
N ASP A 55 17.25 -5.21 6.20
CA ASP A 55 17.23 -5.55 7.61
C ASP A 55 17.32 -7.07 7.79
N ARG A 56 18.51 -7.55 8.19
CA ARG A 56 18.78 -8.99 8.40
C ARG A 56 17.90 -9.63 9.48
N SER A 57 17.19 -8.83 10.29
CA SER A 57 16.24 -9.33 11.28
C SER A 57 14.83 -9.56 10.73
N ALA A 58 14.52 -9.07 9.52
CA ALA A 58 13.21 -9.21 8.88
C ALA A 58 13.11 -10.50 8.07
N THR A 59 12.99 -11.64 8.77
CA THR A 59 12.76 -12.92 8.09
C THR A 59 11.35 -12.99 7.48
N PRO A 60 11.12 -13.81 6.44
CA PRO A 60 9.77 -14.02 5.91
C PRO A 60 8.75 -14.44 6.98
N ARG A 61 9.17 -15.18 8.00
CA ARG A 61 8.33 -15.58 9.14
C ARG A 61 7.94 -14.37 10.01
N ASP A 62 8.88 -13.46 10.26
CA ASP A 62 8.62 -12.25 11.04
C ASP A 62 7.67 -11.30 10.30
N VAL A 63 7.87 -11.15 9.00
CA VAL A 63 7.01 -10.37 8.11
C VAL A 63 5.59 -10.96 8.08
N ALA A 64 5.46 -12.27 7.86
CA ALA A 64 4.17 -12.95 7.86
C ALA A 64 3.39 -12.74 9.17
N ARG A 65 4.08 -12.88 10.32
CA ARG A 65 3.50 -12.65 11.64
C ARG A 65 3.06 -11.20 11.84
N ARG A 66 3.90 -10.22 11.50
CA ARG A 66 3.60 -8.80 11.70
C ARG A 66 2.48 -8.29 10.80
N LEU A 67 2.46 -8.72 9.54
CA LEU A 67 1.47 -8.30 8.56
C LEU A 67 0.21 -9.18 8.55
N ARG A 68 0.18 -10.26 9.35
CA ARG A 68 -0.93 -11.23 9.42
C ARG A 68 -1.28 -11.84 8.06
N ILE A 69 -0.25 -12.17 7.28
CA ILE A 69 -0.35 -12.84 5.98
C ILE A 69 0.23 -14.24 6.04
N SER A 70 0.03 -15.05 4.99
CA SER A 70 0.64 -16.37 4.91
C SER A 70 2.16 -16.28 4.74
N PRO A 71 2.93 -17.29 5.21
CA PRO A 71 4.38 -17.34 4.97
C PRO A 71 4.75 -17.31 3.48
N GLY A 72 3.97 -17.99 2.64
CA GLY A 72 4.19 -17.99 1.19
C GLY A 72 3.98 -16.62 0.55
N GLU A 73 2.99 -15.85 1.01
CA GLU A 73 2.75 -14.48 0.55
C GLU A 73 3.87 -13.52 1.01
N ALA A 74 4.35 -13.66 2.25
CA ALA A 74 5.48 -12.90 2.74
C ALA A 74 6.75 -13.21 1.94
N GLN A 75 7.03 -14.49 1.66
CA GLN A 75 8.15 -14.89 0.82
C GLN A 75 8.02 -14.34 -0.61
N ARG A 76 6.81 -14.39 -1.20
CA ARG A 76 6.55 -13.84 -2.54
C ARG A 76 6.82 -12.34 -2.59
N ARG A 77 6.28 -11.55 -1.65
CA ARG A 77 6.46 -10.08 -1.63
C ARG A 77 7.91 -9.67 -1.38
N LEU A 78 8.61 -10.37 -0.48
CA LEU A 78 10.04 -10.16 -0.26
C LEU A 78 10.84 -10.53 -1.51
N GLY A 79 10.54 -11.66 -2.16
CA GLY A 79 11.21 -12.07 -3.41
C GLY A 79 11.00 -11.08 -4.55
N GLN A 80 9.78 -10.55 -4.71
CA GLN A 80 9.47 -9.52 -5.71
C GLN A 80 10.25 -8.22 -5.48
N ALA A 81 10.56 -7.88 -4.24
CA ALA A 81 11.35 -6.69 -3.92
C ALA A 81 12.87 -6.89 -4.05
N ALA A 82 13.32 -8.13 -4.25
CA ALA A 82 14.72 -8.49 -4.47
C ALA A 82 15.09 -8.58 -5.96
N SER A 83 14.09 -8.54 -6.85
CA SER A 83 14.24 -8.59 -8.32
C SER A 83 14.31 -7.19 -8.91
#